data_AF-A0A124FSS9-F1
#
_entry.id   AF-A0A124FSS9-F1
#
_cell.length_a   1.000
_cell.length_b   1.000
_cell.length_c   1.000
_cell.angle_alpha   90.00
_cell.angle_beta   90.00
_cell.angle_gamma   90.00
#
_symmetry.space_group_name_H-M   'P 1'
#
loop_
_entity.id
_entity.type
_entity.pdbx_description
1 polymer ?
#
loop_
_entity_poly.entity_id
_entity_poly.type
_entity_poly.pdbx_seq_one_letter_code
_entity_poly.pdbx_strand_id
1 'polypeptide(L)'
;MFTTHEIRTGRGILQYRRESLTGIRCRISPIRVDRQIDAAPALPSSRDGCPFCPDAIESSTPTFQDGSRLRCGESVTFPNLYPFAACHVVTVITPDHTAGRFDRRCLADAISGTADERCSERLLFEDEIFWSATPVPLGEREVRGVLPVSTLAEFGPYVEPLADGILRIIAFYRSLGTHAFNASIFFDAPKTAGRGHRVFCSLIARLNPNRLSMCDSAFMERLHLEPVILTLPESLGALFREKG
;
A
#
# COMPACT_ATOMS: atom_id res chain seq x y z
N MET A 1 16.32 -10.00 20.13
CA MET A 1 16.65 -10.66 21.42
C MET A 1 15.68 -10.10 22.46
N PHE A 2 15.23 -10.86 23.46
CA PHE A 2 14.30 -10.35 24.49
C PHE A 2 14.64 -10.94 25.86
N THR A 3 14.28 -10.22 26.93
CA THR A 3 14.39 -10.70 28.31
C THR A 3 13.03 -11.19 28.81
N THR A 4 13.05 -12.19 29.68
CA THR A 4 11.85 -12.73 30.34
C THR A 4 12.04 -12.70 31.85
N HIS A 5 11.04 -12.18 32.55
CA HIS A 5 10.95 -12.23 34.00
C HIS A 5 9.63 -12.91 34.39
N GLU A 6 9.72 -14.10 34.98
CA GLU A 6 8.57 -14.91 35.38
C GLU A 6 8.23 -14.69 36.86
N ILE A 7 6.95 -14.54 37.16
CA ILE A 7 6.38 -14.49 38.50
C ILE A 7 5.42 -15.66 38.64
N ARG A 8 5.65 -16.51 39.64
CA ARG A 8 4.73 -17.61 39.99
C ARG A 8 3.78 -17.14 41.08
N THR A 9 2.49 -17.37 40.86
CA THR A 9 1.41 -17.06 41.81
C THR A 9 0.69 -18.35 42.20
N GLY A 10 -0.12 -18.32 43.26
CA GLY A 10 -0.97 -19.46 43.63
C GLY A 10 -2.01 -19.85 42.57
N ARG A 11 -2.18 -19.05 41.51
CA ARG A 11 -3.14 -19.28 40.41
C ARG A 11 -2.45 -19.43 39.05
N GLY A 12 -1.13 -19.63 39.01
CA GLY A 12 -0.38 -19.85 37.77
C GLY A 12 0.73 -18.82 37.53
N ILE A 13 1.22 -18.77 36.29
CA ILE A 13 2.39 -17.98 35.91
C ILE A 13 2.02 -16.63 35.27
N LEU A 14 2.84 -15.62 35.55
CA LEU A 14 2.85 -14.33 34.89
C LEU A 14 4.25 -14.11 34.30
N GLN A 15 4.33 -13.75 33.02
CA GLN A 15 5.61 -13.40 32.41
C GLN A 15 5.63 -11.94 31.99
N TYR A 16 6.70 -11.25 32.31
CA TYR A 16 7.03 -9.93 31.77
C TYR A 16 8.12 -10.15 30.73
N ARG A 17 7.83 -9.81 29.47
CA ARG A 17 8.83 -9.87 28.40
C ARG A 17 9.17 -8.47 27.94
N ARG A 18 10.45 -8.22 27.67
CA ARG A 18 10.93 -6.97 27.08
C ARG A 18 11.80 -7.28 25.88
N GLU A 19 11.43 -6.75 24.73
CA GLU A 19 12.20 -6.85 23.50
C GLU A 19 13.38 -5.87 23.56
N SER A 20 14.58 -6.33 23.22
CA SER A 20 15.84 -5.61 23.48
C SER A 20 16.11 -4.48 22.49
N LEU A 21 15.57 -4.53 21.27
CA LEU A 21 15.86 -3.54 20.22
C LEU A 21 14.99 -2.29 20.34
N THR A 22 13.72 -2.48 20.66
CA THR A 22 12.66 -1.45 20.70
C THR A 22 12.28 -1.07 22.12
N GLY A 23 12.60 -1.92 23.10
CA GLY A 23 12.19 -1.74 24.49
C GLY A 23 10.72 -2.05 24.77
N ILE A 24 9.95 -2.51 23.78
CA ILE A 24 8.54 -2.90 23.92
C ILE A 24 8.41 -3.98 24.98
N ARG A 25 7.37 -3.86 25.81
CA ARG A 25 7.10 -4.77 26.92
C ARG A 25 5.73 -5.41 26.77
N CYS A 26 5.62 -6.69 27.09
CA CYS A 26 4.33 -7.37 27.21
C CYS A 26 4.23 -8.13 28.53
N ARG A 27 2.99 -8.32 29.00
CA ARG A 27 2.66 -9.22 30.11
C ARG A 27 1.87 -10.39 29.58
N ILE A 28 2.29 -11.59 29.89
CA ILE A 28 1.64 -12.82 29.47
C ILE A 28 1.07 -13.48 30.71
N SER A 29 -0.24 -13.76 30.69
CA SER A 29 -0.97 -14.39 31.78
C SER A 29 -1.84 -15.50 31.20
N PRO A 30 -1.29 -16.72 31.00
CA PRO A 30 -2.00 -17.79 30.30
C PRO A 30 -3.34 -18.16 30.95
N ILE A 31 -3.40 -18.15 32.28
CA ILE A 31 -4.60 -18.46 33.07
C ILE A 31 -5.78 -17.50 32.79
N ARG A 32 -5.57 -16.36 32.12
CA ARG A 32 -6.67 -15.46 31.74
C ARG A 32 -7.58 -16.04 30.67
N VAL A 33 -7.16 -17.06 29.92
CA VAL A 33 -8.01 -17.75 28.94
C VAL A 33 -9.22 -18.41 29.63
N ASP A 34 -9.04 -18.89 30.86
CA ASP A 34 -10.09 -19.56 31.66
C ASP A 34 -11.26 -18.63 32.00
N ARG A 35 -11.07 -17.31 31.83
CA ARG A 35 -12.14 -16.31 32.00
C ARG A 35 -13.12 -16.28 30.81
N GLN A 36 -12.94 -17.11 29.79
CA GLN A 36 -13.75 -17.15 28.58
C GLN A 36 -13.91 -15.77 27.91
N ILE A 37 -12.87 -14.93 28.05
CA ILE A 37 -12.83 -13.58 27.46
C ILE A 37 -12.64 -13.60 25.94
N ASP A 38 -12.29 -14.76 25.38
CA ASP A 38 -12.10 -15.02 23.95
C ASP A 38 -13.23 -15.92 23.43
N ALA A 39 -14.47 -15.54 23.73
CA ALA A 39 -15.65 -16.22 23.19
C ALA A 39 -15.88 -15.76 21.75
N ALA A 40 -16.38 -16.67 20.91
CA ALA A 40 -16.77 -16.31 19.55
C ALA A 40 -17.81 -15.18 19.60
N PRO A 41 -17.63 -14.09 18.85
CA PRO A 41 -18.60 -13.01 18.83
C PRO A 41 -19.92 -13.53 18.27
N ALA A 42 -21.04 -13.12 18.87
CA ALA A 42 -22.35 -13.28 18.26
C ALA A 42 -22.42 -12.33 17.06
N LEU A 43 -22.15 -12.85 15.86
CA LEU A 43 -22.26 -12.09 14.63
C LEU A 43 -23.75 -11.85 14.36
N PRO A 44 -24.21 -10.58 14.32
CA PRO A 44 -25.59 -10.30 13.92
C PRO A 44 -25.77 -10.73 12.47
N SER A 45 -26.81 -11.52 12.19
CA SER A 45 -27.18 -11.93 10.83
C SER A 45 -28.01 -10.88 10.09
N SER A 46 -28.41 -9.80 10.78
CA SER A 46 -29.27 -8.77 10.19
C SER A 46 -28.50 -7.87 9.24
N ARG A 47 -29.05 -7.71 8.04
CA ARG A 47 -28.57 -6.78 7.02
C ARG A 47 -29.06 -5.34 7.25
N ASP A 48 -29.93 -5.13 8.25
CA ASP A 48 -30.62 -3.86 8.48
C ASP A 48 -29.62 -2.72 8.71
N GLY A 49 -29.68 -1.71 7.84
CA GLY A 49 -28.87 -0.49 7.94
C GLY A 49 -27.41 -0.66 7.49
N CYS A 50 -26.99 -1.81 6.96
CA CYS A 50 -25.63 -1.98 6.44
C CYS A 50 -25.48 -1.33 5.05
N PRO A 51 -24.61 -0.32 4.88
CA PRO A 51 -24.43 0.36 3.59
C PRO A 51 -23.67 -0.50 2.57
N PHE A 52 -23.15 -1.67 2.95
CA PHE A 52 -22.35 -2.54 2.09
C PHE A 52 -23.12 -3.74 1.55
N CYS A 53 -24.37 -3.94 2.00
CA CYS A 53 -25.22 -4.99 1.47
C CYS A 53 -25.68 -4.66 0.03
N PRO A 54 -25.92 -5.67 -0.83
CA PRO A 54 -26.27 -5.48 -2.24
C PRO A 54 -27.43 -4.51 -2.46
N ASP A 55 -28.42 -4.55 -1.57
CA ASP A 55 -29.64 -3.75 -1.68
C ASP A 55 -29.42 -2.25 -1.38
N ALA A 56 -28.33 -1.91 -0.68
CA ALA A 56 -28.05 -0.57 -0.17
C ALA A 56 -26.76 0.05 -0.74
N ILE A 57 -25.83 -0.76 -1.26
CA ILE A 57 -24.49 -0.32 -1.66
C ILE A 57 -24.53 0.76 -2.74
N GLU A 58 -25.46 0.68 -3.69
CA GLU A 58 -25.56 1.65 -4.79
C GLU A 58 -26.04 3.02 -4.33
N SER A 59 -26.97 3.06 -3.36
CA SER A 59 -27.57 4.30 -2.86
C SER A 59 -26.81 4.91 -1.68
N SER A 60 -26.10 4.08 -0.91
CA SER A 60 -25.56 4.47 0.40
C SER A 60 -24.05 4.70 0.40
N THR A 61 -23.37 4.44 -0.71
CA THR A 61 -21.92 4.63 -0.85
C THR A 61 -21.60 5.70 -1.89
N PRO A 62 -20.46 6.42 -1.79
CA PRO A 62 -20.04 7.35 -2.83
C PRO A 62 -19.70 6.67 -4.17
N THR A 63 -19.56 7.48 -5.21
CA THR A 63 -19.04 7.08 -6.53
C THR A 63 -17.76 7.84 -6.85
N PHE A 64 -16.99 7.36 -7.82
CA PHE A 64 -15.92 8.14 -8.42
C PHE A 64 -16.48 9.37 -9.17
N GLN A 65 -15.60 10.28 -9.63
CA GLN A 65 -16.00 11.52 -10.29
C GLN A 65 -16.84 11.31 -11.56
N ASP A 66 -16.64 10.18 -12.24
CA ASP A 66 -17.38 9.75 -13.42
C ASP A 66 -18.72 9.05 -13.08
N GLY A 67 -19.07 8.97 -11.79
CA GLY A 67 -20.28 8.29 -11.31
C GLY A 67 -20.13 6.77 -11.20
N SER A 68 -18.94 6.21 -11.45
CA SER A 68 -18.72 4.77 -11.46
C SER A 68 -18.34 4.20 -10.08
N ARG A 69 -18.32 2.86 -10.02
CA ARG A 69 -17.70 2.04 -8.97
C ARG A 69 -16.92 0.92 -9.67
N LEU A 70 -15.76 0.55 -9.15
CA LEU A 70 -14.95 -0.52 -9.76
C LEU A 70 -15.51 -1.86 -9.31
N ARG A 71 -15.78 -2.75 -10.27
CA ARG A 71 -16.38 -4.06 -10.02
C ARG A 71 -15.50 -5.15 -10.61
N CYS A 72 -15.04 -6.05 -9.76
CA CYS A 72 -14.29 -7.23 -10.17
C CYS A 72 -14.91 -8.43 -9.48
N GLY A 73 -15.45 -9.38 -10.25
CA GLY A 73 -16.21 -10.51 -9.71
C GLY A 73 -17.34 -10.04 -8.78
N GLU A 74 -17.32 -10.51 -7.53
CA GLU A 74 -18.28 -10.12 -6.49
C GLU A 74 -17.86 -8.86 -5.70
N SER A 75 -16.65 -8.36 -5.92
CA SER A 75 -16.12 -7.23 -5.19
C SER A 75 -16.57 -5.89 -5.78
N VAL A 76 -16.73 -4.89 -4.91
CA VAL A 76 -17.11 -3.53 -5.27
C VAL A 76 -16.20 -2.54 -4.55
N THR A 77 -15.49 -1.72 -5.30
CA THR A 77 -14.61 -0.66 -4.77
C THR A 77 -15.17 0.72 -5.09
N PHE A 78 -15.21 1.59 -4.08
CA PHE A 78 -15.72 2.96 -4.19
C PHE A 78 -15.00 3.92 -3.23
N PRO A 79 -15.07 5.25 -3.45
CA PRO A 79 -14.47 6.22 -2.53
C PRO A 79 -15.07 6.15 -1.13
N ASN A 80 -14.24 6.29 -0.10
CA ASN A 80 -14.71 6.30 1.28
C ASN A 80 -15.58 7.55 1.54
N LEU A 81 -16.73 7.36 2.18
CA LEU A 81 -17.65 8.45 2.55
C LEU A 81 -17.02 9.43 3.56
N TYR A 82 -16.08 8.95 4.37
CA TYR A 82 -15.33 9.74 5.34
C TYR A 82 -13.82 9.53 5.12
N PRO A 83 -13.24 10.17 4.10
CA PRO A 83 -11.85 9.91 3.71
C PRO A 83 -10.85 10.51 4.71
N PHE A 84 -9.73 9.80 4.94
CA PHE A 84 -8.58 10.31 5.71
C PHE A 84 -7.48 10.86 4.79
N ALA A 85 -7.63 10.67 3.47
CA ALA A 85 -6.68 11.10 2.44
C ALA A 85 -7.43 11.34 1.12
N ALA A 86 -6.79 12.08 0.19
CA ALA A 86 -7.37 12.44 -1.11
C ALA A 86 -7.82 11.20 -1.93
N CYS A 87 -7.09 10.08 -1.83
CA CYS A 87 -7.47 8.79 -2.39
C CYS A 87 -7.64 7.76 -1.27
N HIS A 88 -8.80 7.75 -0.63
CA HIS A 88 -9.19 6.72 0.33
C HIS A 88 -10.40 5.95 -0.23
N VAL A 89 -10.21 4.68 -0.56
CA VAL A 89 -11.27 3.82 -1.11
C VAL A 89 -11.63 2.72 -0.13
N VAL A 90 -12.87 2.22 -0.24
CA VAL A 90 -13.37 1.03 0.47
C VAL A 90 -13.68 -0.03 -0.57
N THR A 91 -13.20 -1.25 -0.34
CA THR A 91 -13.52 -2.42 -1.17
C THR A 91 -14.37 -3.39 -0.35
N VAL A 92 -15.60 -3.60 -0.80
CA VAL A 92 -16.46 -4.68 -0.32
C VAL A 92 -16.04 -5.95 -1.03
N ILE A 93 -15.53 -6.93 -0.30
CA ILE A 93 -14.91 -8.16 -0.85
C ILE A 93 -15.96 -9.13 -1.39
N THR A 94 -17.12 -9.22 -0.73
CA THR A 94 -18.22 -10.13 -1.05
C THR A 94 -19.55 -9.48 -0.66
N PRO A 95 -20.66 -9.80 -1.35
CA PRO A 95 -22.01 -9.36 -0.97
C PRO A 95 -22.51 -9.99 0.35
N ASP A 96 -21.86 -11.04 0.84
CA ASP A 96 -22.25 -11.72 2.07
C ASP A 96 -21.99 -10.86 3.32
N HIS A 97 -23.07 -10.50 4.01
CA HIS A 97 -23.02 -9.69 5.23
C HIS A 97 -22.24 -10.36 6.38
N THR A 98 -22.34 -11.70 6.47
CA THR A 98 -21.62 -12.51 7.47
C THR A 98 -20.68 -13.50 6.78
N ALA A 99 -19.64 -12.98 6.12
CA ALA A 99 -18.65 -13.81 5.45
C ALA A 99 -17.83 -14.63 6.47
N GLY A 100 -18.22 -15.89 6.68
CA GLY A 100 -17.53 -16.79 7.61
C GLY A 100 -16.20 -17.35 7.08
N ARG A 101 -16.04 -17.41 5.76
CA ARG A 101 -14.81 -17.81 5.05
C ARG A 101 -14.71 -17.05 3.73
N PHE A 102 -13.52 -16.56 3.42
CA PHE A 102 -13.20 -16.04 2.09
C PHE A 102 -12.54 -17.14 1.27
N ASP A 103 -12.93 -17.27 0.01
CA ASP A 103 -12.18 -18.09 -0.94
C ASP A 103 -11.07 -17.27 -1.62
N ARG A 104 -10.15 -17.97 -2.30
CA ARG A 104 -9.01 -17.35 -3.00
C ARG A 104 -9.46 -16.38 -4.09
N ARG A 105 -10.59 -16.65 -4.74
CA ARG A 105 -11.10 -15.87 -5.88
C ARG A 105 -11.70 -14.56 -5.40
N CYS A 106 -12.51 -14.56 -4.34
CA CYS A 106 -13.06 -13.33 -3.73
C CYS A 106 -11.94 -12.36 -3.33
N LEU A 107 -10.86 -12.86 -2.74
CA LEU A 107 -9.71 -12.03 -2.39
C LEU A 107 -8.94 -11.55 -3.62
N ALA A 108 -8.73 -12.41 -4.63
CA ALA A 108 -8.06 -12.01 -5.86
C ALA A 108 -8.85 -10.92 -6.61
N ASP A 109 -10.17 -11.04 -6.65
CA ASP A 109 -11.08 -10.10 -7.29
C ASP A 109 -11.06 -8.74 -6.57
N ALA A 110 -11.17 -8.74 -5.24
CA ALA A 110 -11.08 -7.53 -4.42
C ALA A 110 -9.74 -6.79 -4.60
N ILE A 111 -8.64 -7.53 -4.64
CA ILE A 111 -7.30 -6.96 -4.89
C ILE A 111 -7.17 -6.50 -6.35
N SER A 112 -7.80 -7.19 -7.31
CA SER A 112 -7.78 -6.80 -8.72
C SER A 112 -8.60 -5.54 -8.99
N GLY A 113 -9.67 -5.28 -8.22
CA GLY A 113 -10.39 -4.01 -8.26
C GLY A 113 -9.55 -2.81 -7.82
N THR A 114 -8.49 -3.02 -7.03
CA THR A 114 -7.44 -2.01 -6.78
C THR A 114 -6.34 -1.99 -7.85
N ALA A 115 -6.27 -3.01 -8.72
CA ALA A 115 -5.30 -3.12 -9.81
C ALA A 115 -5.70 -2.35 -11.09
N ASP A 116 -6.89 -1.71 -11.11
CA ASP A 116 -7.30 -0.72 -12.13
C ASP A 116 -6.46 0.57 -12.10
N GLU A 117 -5.32 0.60 -11.38
CA GLU A 117 -4.30 1.64 -11.53
C GLU A 117 -3.87 1.86 -12.99
N ARG A 118 -3.99 0.84 -13.85
CA ARG A 118 -3.78 0.92 -15.30
C ARG A 118 -4.69 1.94 -16.00
N CYS A 119 -5.83 2.27 -15.42
CA CYS A 119 -6.76 3.29 -15.91
C CYS A 119 -6.74 4.56 -15.03
N SER A 120 -5.83 4.65 -14.06
CA SER A 120 -5.74 5.80 -13.16
C SER A 120 -4.95 6.95 -13.75
N GLU A 121 -5.20 8.17 -13.24
CA GLU A 121 -4.44 9.37 -13.60
C GLU A 121 -2.94 9.26 -13.30
N ARG A 122 -2.56 8.32 -12.42
CA ARG A 122 -1.18 8.03 -11.99
C ARG A 122 -0.39 7.16 -12.96
N LEU A 123 -1.01 6.56 -13.97
CA LEU A 123 -0.27 5.82 -15.01
C LEU A 123 0.58 6.80 -15.82
N LEU A 124 1.88 6.51 -15.93
CA LEU A 124 2.79 7.23 -16.81
C LEU A 124 2.87 6.52 -18.17
N PHE A 125 3.29 5.26 -18.17
CA PHE A 125 3.33 4.40 -19.36
C PHE A 125 3.43 2.93 -18.95
N GLU A 126 3.13 2.06 -19.90
CA GLU A 126 3.32 0.63 -19.72
C GLU A 126 3.76 0.02 -21.05
N ASP A 127 4.90 -0.63 -21.03
CA ASP A 127 5.38 -1.51 -22.10
C ASP A 127 5.43 -2.93 -21.52
N GLU A 128 6.63 -3.44 -21.23
CA GLU A 128 6.83 -4.71 -20.51
C GLU A 128 6.79 -4.55 -18.97
N ILE A 129 6.96 -3.31 -18.51
CA ILE A 129 7.00 -2.90 -17.11
C ILE A 129 5.92 -1.83 -16.92
N PHE A 130 5.14 -1.97 -15.85
CA PHE A 130 4.10 -1.02 -15.49
C PHE A 130 4.70 0.15 -14.71
N TRP A 131 4.63 1.38 -15.23
CA TRP A 131 5.17 2.58 -14.61
C TRP A 131 4.08 3.54 -14.13
N SER A 132 3.99 3.76 -12.82
CA SER A 132 2.99 4.65 -12.21
C SER A 132 3.53 5.45 -11.04
N ALA A 133 2.90 6.59 -10.76
CA ALA A 133 3.12 7.32 -9.51
C ALA A 133 2.46 6.55 -8.35
N THR A 134 3.16 6.42 -7.22
CA THR A 134 2.60 5.73 -6.05
C THR A 134 1.57 6.62 -5.34
N PRO A 135 0.40 6.09 -4.93
CA PRO A 135 -0.61 6.87 -4.20
C PRO A 135 -0.13 7.32 -2.80
N VAL A 136 0.91 6.67 -2.27
CA VAL A 136 1.55 7.03 -1.00
C VAL A 136 3.07 7.17 -1.24
N PRO A 137 3.53 8.34 -1.73
CA PRO A 137 4.94 8.57 -2.03
C PRO A 137 5.78 8.70 -0.75
N LEU A 138 6.98 8.10 -0.79
CA LEU A 138 8.01 8.19 0.23
C LEU A 138 8.97 9.36 0.00
N GLY A 139 8.86 10.01 -1.15
CA GLY A 139 9.62 11.20 -1.50
C GLY A 139 9.08 11.88 -2.75
N GLU A 140 9.61 13.06 -3.03
CA GLU A 140 9.07 13.93 -4.07
C GLU A 140 9.01 13.22 -5.43
N ARG A 141 7.84 13.32 -6.09
CA ARG A 141 7.56 12.76 -7.42
C ARG A 141 7.91 11.28 -7.56
N GLU A 142 7.74 10.47 -6.49
CA GLU A 142 8.08 9.04 -6.58
C GLU A 142 7.31 8.33 -7.71
N VAL A 143 8.07 7.68 -8.60
CA VAL A 143 7.56 6.80 -9.64
C VAL A 143 8.05 5.37 -9.37
N ARG A 144 7.16 4.40 -9.56
CA ARG A 144 7.48 2.97 -9.45
C ARG A 144 7.31 2.26 -10.78
N GLY A 145 8.30 1.45 -11.14
CA GLY A 145 8.22 0.46 -12.20
C GLY A 145 7.99 -0.92 -11.59
N VAL A 146 6.85 -1.56 -11.86
CA VAL A 146 6.53 -2.90 -11.37
C VAL A 146 6.72 -3.92 -12.48
N LEU A 147 7.60 -4.90 -12.25
CA LEU A 147 7.98 -5.90 -13.22
C LEU A 147 7.12 -7.15 -13.10
N PRO A 148 6.92 -7.93 -14.19
CA PRO A 148 6.16 -9.18 -14.17
C PRO A 148 6.91 -10.37 -13.54
N VAL A 149 8.06 -10.13 -12.91
CA VAL A 149 8.90 -11.13 -12.22
C VAL A 149 8.98 -10.87 -10.72
N SER A 150 9.48 -11.82 -9.92
CA SER A 150 9.52 -11.69 -8.45
C SER A 150 10.93 -11.73 -7.87
N THR A 151 11.86 -12.44 -8.52
CA THR A 151 13.20 -12.71 -7.99
C THR A 151 14.32 -12.22 -8.89
N LEU A 152 15.52 -12.09 -8.32
CA LEU A 152 16.73 -11.72 -9.07
C LEU A 152 17.08 -12.73 -10.17
N ALA A 153 16.75 -14.01 -9.98
CA ALA A 153 17.03 -15.06 -10.98
C ALA A 153 16.22 -14.87 -12.28
N GLU A 154 15.03 -14.29 -12.17
CA GLU A 154 14.12 -14.03 -13.29
C GLU A 154 14.37 -12.65 -13.92
N PHE A 155 15.23 -11.81 -13.33
CA PHE A 155 15.38 -10.39 -13.67
C PHE A 155 16.13 -10.14 -14.98
N GLY A 156 17.00 -11.07 -15.40
CA GLY A 156 17.91 -10.88 -16.55
C GLY A 156 17.25 -10.32 -17.83
N PRO A 157 16.12 -10.87 -18.30
CA PRO A 157 15.42 -10.36 -19.49
C PRO A 157 14.90 -8.92 -19.37
N TYR A 158 14.73 -8.40 -18.16
CA TYR A 158 14.13 -7.09 -17.89
C TYR A 158 15.16 -5.99 -17.61
N VAL A 159 16.47 -6.27 -17.72
CA VAL A 159 17.53 -5.28 -17.48
C VAL A 159 17.42 -4.12 -18.47
N GLU A 160 17.38 -4.41 -19.78
CA GLU A 160 17.26 -3.38 -20.82
C GLU A 160 15.91 -2.64 -20.76
N PRO A 161 14.75 -3.33 -20.69
CA PRO A 161 13.45 -2.66 -20.51
C PRO A 161 13.38 -1.76 -19.28
N LEU A 162 14.00 -2.18 -18.17
CA LEU A 162 14.06 -1.37 -16.95
C LEU A 162 14.94 -0.13 -17.17
N ALA A 163 16.10 -0.28 -17.81
CA ALA A 163 16.98 0.83 -18.11
C ALA A 163 16.29 1.88 -19.00
N ASP A 164 15.58 1.44 -20.05
CA ASP A 164 14.80 2.31 -20.93
C ASP A 164 13.70 3.05 -20.17
N GLY A 165 12.96 2.35 -19.30
CA GLY A 165 11.96 2.97 -18.44
C GLY A 165 12.56 4.01 -17.50
N ILE A 166 13.68 3.69 -16.83
CA ILE A 166 14.41 4.64 -15.98
C ILE A 166 14.84 5.88 -16.77
N LEU A 167 15.38 5.72 -17.98
CA LEU A 167 15.81 6.84 -18.83
C LEU A 167 14.65 7.76 -19.20
N ARG A 168 13.46 7.21 -19.50
CA ARG A 168 12.24 7.99 -19.74
C ARG A 168 11.82 8.80 -18.50
N ILE A 169 11.88 8.19 -17.31
CA ILE A 169 11.60 8.90 -16.05
C ILE A 169 12.62 10.01 -15.78
N ILE A 170 13.92 9.77 -16.04
CA ILE A 170 14.96 10.80 -15.90
C ILE A 170 14.72 11.96 -16.87
N ALA A 171 14.37 11.67 -18.12
CA ALA A 171 14.04 12.70 -19.11
C ALA A 171 12.83 13.54 -18.67
N PHE A 172 11.79 12.88 -18.14
CA PHE A 172 10.63 13.54 -17.55
C PHE A 172 11.00 14.42 -16.34
N TYR A 173 11.81 13.92 -15.39
CA TYR A 173 12.28 14.75 -14.28
C TYR A 173 13.06 15.98 -14.76
N ARG A 174 13.88 15.83 -15.80
CA ARG A 174 14.59 16.95 -16.42
C ARG A 174 13.65 17.96 -17.06
N SER A 175 12.56 17.53 -17.71
CA SER A 175 11.57 18.46 -18.30
C SER A 175 10.79 19.23 -17.23
N LEU A 176 10.74 18.71 -15.99
CA LEU A 176 10.26 19.42 -14.80
C LEU A 176 11.34 20.25 -14.09
N GLY A 177 12.55 20.33 -14.65
CA GLY A 177 13.68 21.07 -14.07
C GLY A 177 14.35 20.37 -12.88
N THR A 178 14.10 19.09 -12.65
CA THR A 178 14.75 18.29 -11.60
C THR A 178 15.99 17.58 -12.16
N HIS A 179 17.13 17.69 -11.47
CA HIS A 179 18.39 17.16 -11.98
C HIS A 179 19.00 16.01 -11.17
N ALA A 180 18.44 15.71 -10.00
CA ALA A 180 18.91 14.64 -9.13
C ALA A 180 17.75 13.74 -8.73
N PHE A 181 18.05 12.45 -8.57
CA PHE A 181 17.11 11.42 -8.12
C PHE A 181 17.87 10.30 -7.42
N ASN A 182 17.17 9.56 -6.57
CA ASN A 182 17.62 8.29 -6.04
C ASN A 182 16.80 7.15 -6.65
N ALA A 183 17.41 5.98 -6.81
CA ALA A 183 16.70 4.79 -7.28
C ALA A 183 17.02 3.58 -6.40
N SER A 184 16.08 2.64 -6.30
CA SER A 184 16.26 1.35 -5.64
C SER A 184 15.43 0.27 -6.32
N ILE A 185 15.93 -0.96 -6.37
CA ILE A 185 15.23 -2.11 -6.93
C ILE A 185 15.06 -3.15 -5.83
N PHE A 186 13.83 -3.62 -5.65
CA PHE A 186 13.46 -4.54 -4.58
C PHE A 186 13.10 -5.89 -5.19
N PHE A 187 13.70 -6.96 -4.64
CA PHE A 187 13.47 -8.33 -5.06
C PHE A 187 12.87 -9.13 -3.91
N ASP A 188 12.03 -10.10 -4.23
CA ASP A 188 11.61 -11.09 -3.25
C ASP A 188 12.75 -12.09 -2.97
N ALA A 189 12.74 -12.68 -1.77
CA ALA A 189 13.67 -13.75 -1.45
C ALA A 189 13.34 -15.01 -2.28
N PRO A 190 14.34 -15.81 -2.69
CA PRO A 190 14.10 -17.00 -3.53
C PRO A 190 13.10 -18.00 -2.94
N LYS A 191 12.99 -18.07 -1.60
CA LYS A 191 12.09 -18.98 -0.89
C LYS A 191 10.63 -18.50 -0.84
N THR A 192 10.36 -17.25 -1.21
CA THR A 192 9.05 -16.60 -1.19
C THR A 192 8.52 -16.26 -2.58
N ALA A 193 9.30 -16.56 -3.63
CA ALA A 193 8.95 -16.36 -5.03
C ALA A 193 7.49 -16.73 -5.37
N GLY A 194 6.77 -15.80 -6.01
CA GLY A 194 5.39 -16.01 -6.45
C GLY A 194 4.32 -15.93 -5.36
N ARG A 195 4.68 -15.56 -4.11
CA ARG A 195 3.71 -15.40 -2.99
C ARG A 195 3.09 -14.00 -2.86
N GLY A 196 3.23 -13.16 -3.89
CA GLY A 196 2.52 -11.87 -4.00
C GLY A 196 3.42 -10.63 -4.09
N HIS A 197 4.73 -10.75 -3.85
CA HIS A 197 5.68 -9.65 -4.06
C HIS A 197 6.26 -9.72 -5.48
N ARG A 198 6.13 -8.63 -6.24
CA ARG A 198 6.77 -8.45 -7.55
C ARG A 198 8.03 -7.62 -7.40
N VAL A 199 8.99 -7.81 -8.30
CA VAL A 199 10.12 -6.88 -8.39
C VAL A 199 9.57 -5.50 -8.72
N PHE A 200 10.01 -4.49 -7.97
CA PHE A 200 9.71 -3.12 -8.32
C PHE A 200 10.95 -2.23 -8.19
N CYS A 201 11.06 -1.28 -9.10
CA CYS A 201 12.02 -0.18 -9.03
C CYS A 201 11.28 1.07 -8.52
N SER A 202 11.85 1.77 -7.54
CA SER A 202 11.36 3.07 -7.08
C SER A 202 12.38 4.14 -7.41
N LEU A 203 11.92 5.24 -8.02
CA LEU A 203 12.71 6.43 -8.30
C LEU A 203 12.10 7.64 -7.59
N ILE A 204 12.90 8.34 -6.80
CA ILE A 204 12.48 9.53 -6.04
C ILE A 204 13.29 10.74 -6.52
N ALA A 205 12.60 11.80 -6.93
CA ALA A 205 13.23 13.07 -7.28
C ALA A 205 13.84 13.74 -6.05
N ARG A 206 14.97 14.43 -6.25
CA ARG A 206 15.60 15.26 -5.22
C ARG A 206 15.39 16.73 -5.55
N LEU A 207 15.02 17.54 -4.56
CA LEU A 207 14.86 18.97 -4.81
C LEU A 207 16.23 19.59 -5.10
N ASN A 208 16.29 20.45 -6.11
CA ASN A 208 17.52 21.15 -6.43
C ASN A 208 17.88 22.10 -5.27
N PRO A 209 19.13 22.08 -4.80
CA PRO A 209 19.59 23.05 -3.82
C PRO A 209 19.50 24.46 -4.41
N ASN A 210 19.07 25.42 -3.60
CA ASN A 210 18.99 26.83 -3.94
C ASN A 210 19.33 27.70 -2.73
N ARG A 211 19.37 29.02 -2.91
CA ARG A 211 19.76 29.96 -1.84
C ARG A 211 18.87 29.91 -0.59
N LEU A 212 17.62 29.46 -0.73
CA LEU A 212 16.63 29.38 0.35
C LEU A 212 16.53 27.98 0.96
N SER A 213 16.94 26.94 0.23
CA SER A 213 16.89 25.55 0.70
C SER A 213 18.04 24.74 0.12
N MET A 214 18.88 24.21 1.01
CA MET A 214 20.03 23.36 0.66
C MET A 214 19.76 21.87 0.93
N CYS A 215 18.62 21.53 1.54
CA CYS A 215 18.29 20.16 1.92
C CYS A 215 16.80 19.90 1.68
N ASP A 216 16.51 18.76 1.09
CA ASP A 216 15.16 18.26 0.81
C ASP A 216 14.70 17.18 1.79
N SER A 217 15.43 17.01 2.90
CA SER A 217 15.06 16.18 4.03
C SER A 217 15.24 16.98 5.31
N ALA A 218 14.15 17.26 6.01
CA ALA A 218 14.10 18.09 7.19
C ALA A 218 13.65 17.26 8.40
N PHE A 219 13.20 17.95 9.45
CA PHE A 219 12.82 17.32 10.70
C PHE A 219 11.59 16.41 10.57
N MET A 220 10.67 16.68 9.63
CA MET A 220 9.50 15.82 9.39
C MET A 220 9.95 14.43 8.91
N GLU A 221 10.81 14.38 7.89
CA GLU A 221 11.34 13.13 7.34
C GLU A 221 12.24 12.41 8.35
N ARG A 222 13.08 13.15 9.09
CA ARG A 222 14.15 12.57 9.91
C ARG A 222 13.74 12.25 11.34
N LEU A 223 12.85 13.04 11.95
CA LEU A 223 12.45 12.89 13.35
C LEU A 223 11.04 12.30 13.49
N HIS A 224 10.14 12.63 12.57
CA HIS A 224 8.75 12.16 12.61
C HIS A 224 8.48 10.98 11.66
N LEU A 225 9.39 10.70 10.72
CA LEU A 225 9.23 9.66 9.70
C LEU A 225 8.01 9.93 8.79
N GLU A 226 7.69 11.20 8.58
CA GLU A 226 6.58 11.67 7.75
C GLU A 226 7.14 12.44 6.55
N PRO A 227 7.21 11.83 5.34
CA PRO A 227 7.69 12.52 4.15
C PRO A 227 6.80 13.70 3.78
N VAL A 228 7.40 14.86 3.53
CA VAL A 228 6.69 16.02 2.99
C VAL A 228 6.82 16.02 1.47
N ILE A 229 5.68 15.89 0.79
CA ILE A 229 5.59 15.75 -0.66
C ILE A 229 4.94 16.99 -1.24
N LEU A 230 5.55 17.59 -2.26
CA LEU A 230 5.12 18.85 -2.85
C LEU A 230 4.19 18.64 -4.05
N THR A 231 4.30 17.48 -4.72
CA THR A 231 3.50 17.14 -5.90
C THR A 231 2.50 16.03 -5.58
N LEU A 232 1.24 16.21 -5.99
CA LEU A 232 0.23 15.16 -5.90
C LEU A 232 0.55 14.01 -6.87
N PRO A 233 0.52 12.74 -6.44
CA PRO A 233 0.83 11.61 -7.32
C PRO A 233 -0.13 11.50 -8.50
N GLU A 234 -1.41 11.85 -8.33
CA GLU A 234 -2.43 11.90 -9.38
C GLU A 234 -2.07 12.85 -10.53
N SER A 235 -1.32 13.92 -10.24
CA SER A 235 -0.91 14.89 -11.26
C SER A 235 0.26 14.40 -12.13
N LEU A 236 1.03 13.40 -11.69
CA LEU A 236 2.25 12.98 -12.39
C LEU A 236 1.97 12.36 -13.75
N GLY A 237 0.92 11.53 -13.90
CA GLY A 237 0.63 10.90 -15.19
C GLY A 237 0.17 11.92 -16.23
N ALA A 238 -0.60 12.94 -15.82
CA ALA A 238 -0.96 14.05 -16.70
C ALA A 238 0.27 14.87 -17.13
N LEU A 239 1.14 15.24 -16.17
CA LEU A 239 2.39 15.95 -16.44
C LEU A 239 3.31 15.16 -17.37
N PHE A 240 3.38 13.84 -17.20
CA PHE A 240 4.18 12.96 -18.04
C PHE A 240 3.66 12.94 -19.48
N ARG A 241 2.35 12.90 -19.70
CA ARG A 241 1.78 12.97 -21.07
C ARG A 241 2.02 14.31 -21.76
N GLU A 242 2.12 15.40 -20.99
CA GLU A 242 2.38 16.74 -21.53
C GLU A 242 3.87 16.96 -21.85
N LYS A 243 4.78 16.42 -21.02
CA LYS A 243 6.21 16.79 -21.00
C LYS A 243 7.20 15.62 -21.09
N GLY A 244 6.71 14.40 -21.21
CA GLY A 244 7.50 13.15 -21.23
C GLY A 244 7.77 12.61 -22.62
#